data_AF-A0A4S0N4P0-F1
#
_entry.id   AF-A0A4S0N4P0-F1
#
_cell.length_a   1.000
_cell.length_b   1.000
_cell.length_c   1.000
_cell.angle_alpha   90.00
_cell.angle_beta   90.00
_cell.angle_gamma   90.00
#
_symmetry.space_group_name_H-M   'P 1'
#
loop_
_entity.id
_entity.type
_entity.pdbx_description
1 polymer ?
#
loop_
_entity_poly.entity_id
_entity_poly.type
_entity_poly.pdbx_seq_one_letter_code
_entity_poly.pdbx_strand_id
1 'polypeptide(L)'
;LVRKAGRSPQEARDALLDWSDAYPVAGTTPEVMTMAVDLAAAHRFGIWDAVILSVASQTGCRLLLSEDLQDGFTWGGVTVVNPFASPRHALLDALLAAE
;
A
#
# COMPACT_ATOMS: atom_id res chain seq x y z
N LEU A 1 -13.85 -4.50 3.40
CA LEU A 1 -14.64 -4.08 4.59
C LEU A 1 -15.89 -4.92 4.77
N VAL A 2 -16.77 -5.04 3.78
CA VAL A 2 -18.01 -5.84 3.92
C VAL A 2 -17.73 -7.35 4.09
N ARG A 3 -16.93 -7.95 3.19
CA ARG A 3 -16.65 -9.39 3.24
C ARG A 3 -15.73 -9.81 4.39
N LYS A 4 -14.51 -9.27 4.45
CA LYS A 4 -13.47 -9.68 5.43
C LYS A 4 -13.78 -9.19 6.86
N ALA A 5 -14.32 -7.97 7.02
CA ALA A 5 -14.56 -7.36 8.33
C ALA A 5 -16.04 -7.38 8.76
N GLY A 6 -16.93 -8.00 7.97
CA GLY A 6 -18.34 -8.19 8.33
C GLY A 6 -19.20 -6.93 8.42
N ARG A 7 -18.68 -5.77 7.99
CA ARG A 7 -19.40 -4.49 8.07
C ARG A 7 -20.60 -4.46 7.11
N SER A 8 -21.68 -3.79 7.52
CA SER A 8 -22.74 -3.41 6.59
C SER A 8 -22.20 -2.48 5.49
N PRO A 9 -22.88 -2.37 4.33
CA PRO A 9 -22.49 -1.43 3.29
C PRO A 9 -22.38 0.03 3.78
N GLN A 10 -23.24 0.44 4.70
CA GLN A 10 -23.23 1.80 5.27
C GLN A 10 -21.99 2.01 6.15
N GLU A 11 -21.72 1.12 7.09
CA GLU A 11 -20.52 1.21 7.94
C GLU A 11 -19.21 1.12 7.13
N ALA A 12 -19.21 0.37 6.03
CA ALA A 12 -18.08 0.32 5.12
C ALA A 12 -17.88 1.65 4.38
N ARG A 13 -18.96 2.31 3.98
CA ARG A 13 -18.93 3.64 3.34
C ARG A 13 -18.44 4.70 4.31
N ASP A 14 -18.97 4.73 5.52
CA ASP A 14 -18.63 5.77 6.50
C ASP A 14 -17.14 5.70 6.88
N ALA A 15 -16.62 4.49 7.11
CA ALA A 15 -15.19 4.33 7.38
C ALA A 15 -14.28 4.70 6.20
N LEU A 16 -14.72 4.46 4.95
CA LEU A 16 -13.96 4.90 3.78
C LEU A 16 -13.85 6.44 3.76
N LEU A 17 -14.94 7.14 4.07
CA LEU A 17 -14.96 8.60 4.13
C LEU A 17 -14.09 9.13 5.28
N ASP A 18 -14.16 8.51 6.46
CA ASP A 18 -13.32 8.87 7.60
C ASP A 18 -11.82 8.75 7.26
N TRP A 19 -11.41 7.67 6.59
CA TRP A 19 -10.02 7.49 6.16
C TRP A 19 -9.61 8.49 5.08
N SER A 20 -10.52 8.80 4.15
CA SER A 20 -10.25 9.77 3.08
C SER A 20 -10.11 11.20 3.62
N ASP A 21 -10.73 11.51 4.76
CA ASP A 21 -10.59 12.78 5.44
C ASP A 21 -9.31 12.84 6.30
N ALA A 22 -8.95 11.72 6.94
CA ALA A 22 -7.80 11.64 7.83
C ALA A 22 -6.44 11.59 7.11
N TYR A 23 -6.38 11.10 5.87
CA TYR A 23 -5.12 10.87 5.15
C TYR A 23 -5.14 11.42 3.72
N PRO A 24 -4.01 11.93 3.20
CA PRO A 24 -3.88 12.27 1.79
C PRO A 24 -4.16 11.07 0.90
N VAL A 25 -5.08 11.24 -0.06
CA VAL A 25 -5.41 10.21 -1.06
C VAL A 25 -4.71 10.54 -2.36
N ALA A 26 -3.89 9.61 -2.85
CA ALA A 26 -3.23 9.72 -4.14
C ALA A 26 -4.04 9.00 -5.24
N GLY A 27 -4.12 9.62 -6.42
CA GLY A 27 -4.90 9.11 -7.54
C GLY A 27 -4.15 8.11 -8.40
N THR A 28 -4.89 7.23 -9.07
CA THR A 28 -4.37 6.35 -10.13
C THR A 28 -4.38 7.10 -11.47
N THR A 29 -3.27 7.75 -11.81
CA THR A 29 -3.12 8.46 -13.08
C THR A 29 -2.78 7.51 -14.25
N PRO A 30 -2.89 7.94 -15.52
CA PRO A 30 -2.42 7.14 -16.66
C PRO A 30 -0.95 6.71 -16.54
N GLU A 31 -0.09 7.57 -16.01
CA GLU A 31 1.33 7.29 -15.79
C GLU A 31 1.53 6.19 -14.75
N VAL A 32 0.76 6.24 -13.65
CA VAL A 32 0.72 5.16 -12.65
C VAL A 32 0.29 3.85 -13.29
N MET A 33 -0.73 3.87 -14.16
CA MET A 33 -1.20 2.65 -14.82
C MET A 33 -0.13 2.06 -15.75
N THR A 34 0.60 2.89 -16.50
CA THR A 34 1.73 2.41 -17.32
C THR A 34 2.81 1.77 -16.44
N MET A 35 3.22 2.44 -15.36
CA MET A 35 4.19 1.90 -14.40
C MET A 35 3.72 0.57 -13.79
N ALA A 36 2.44 0.47 -13.45
CA ALA A 36 1.85 -0.72 -12.86
C ALA A 36 1.82 -1.91 -13.82
N VAL A 37 1.54 -1.67 -15.11
CA VAL A 37 1.58 -2.73 -16.14
C VAL A 37 3.01 -3.27 -16.29
N ASP A 38 4.00 -2.38 -16.36
CA ASP A 38 5.41 -2.78 -16.46
C ASP A 38 5.87 -3.56 -15.22
N LEU A 39 5.52 -3.08 -14.03
CA LEU A 39 5.80 -3.74 -12.75
C LEU A 39 5.13 -5.12 -12.65
N ALA A 40 3.86 -5.23 -13.05
CA ALA A 40 3.14 -6.50 -13.04
C ALA A 40 3.77 -7.50 -14.02
N ALA A 41 4.17 -7.06 -15.21
CA ALA A 41 4.83 -7.92 -16.20
C ALA A 41 6.22 -8.39 -15.72
N ALA A 42 7.02 -7.49 -15.14
CA ALA A 42 8.39 -7.80 -14.72
C ALA A 42 8.46 -8.65 -13.45
N HIS A 43 7.54 -8.46 -12.51
CA HIS A 43 7.60 -9.04 -11.18
C HIS A 43 6.42 -9.96 -10.82
N ARG A 44 5.51 -10.20 -11.77
CA ARG A 44 4.32 -11.07 -11.62
C ARG A 44 3.37 -10.64 -10.48
N PHE A 45 3.25 -9.34 -10.24
CA PHE A 45 2.22 -8.81 -9.33
C PHE A 45 0.83 -8.93 -9.94
N GLY A 46 -0.18 -9.03 -9.08
CA GLY A 46 -1.55 -8.69 -9.47
C GLY A 46 -1.62 -7.21 -9.85
N ILE A 47 -2.44 -6.86 -10.86
CA ILE A 47 -2.46 -5.49 -11.39
C ILE A 47 -2.77 -4.44 -10.31
N TRP A 48 -3.67 -4.73 -9.37
CA TRP A 48 -4.00 -3.79 -8.30
C TRP A 48 -2.89 -3.62 -7.27
N ASP A 49 -2.13 -4.68 -6.97
CA ASP A 49 -0.95 -4.57 -6.12
C ASP A 49 0.14 -3.73 -6.78
N ALA A 50 0.33 -3.92 -8.10
CA ALA A 50 1.25 -3.12 -8.89
C ALA A 50 0.83 -1.64 -8.96
N VAL A 51 -0.47 -1.34 -9.06
CA VAL A 51 -1.00 0.03 -8.98
C VAL A 51 -0.68 0.65 -7.61
N ILE A 52 -0.97 -0.05 -6.51
CA ILE A 52 -0.71 0.46 -5.16
C ILE A 52 0.79 0.78 -4.98
N LEU A 53 1.68 -0.12 -5.41
CA LEU A 53 3.13 0.09 -5.31
C LEU A 53 3.61 1.23 -6.21
N SER A 54 3.04 1.36 -7.42
CA SER A 54 3.38 2.43 -8.36
C SER A 54 2.94 3.80 -7.85
N VAL A 55 1.73 3.91 -7.27
CA VAL A 55 1.26 5.14 -6.61
C VAL A 55 2.19 5.50 -5.47
N ALA A 56 2.49 4.55 -4.57
CA ALA A 56 3.38 4.78 -3.43
C ALA A 56 4.76 5.29 -3.87
N SER A 57 5.32 4.74 -4.96
CA SER A 57 6.58 5.20 -5.53
C SER A 57 6.46 6.63 -6.07
N GLN A 58 5.42 6.91 -6.85
CA GLN A 58 5.22 8.22 -7.47
C GLN A 58 4.97 9.33 -6.44
N THR A 59 4.32 9.02 -5.31
CA THR A 59 4.07 9.98 -4.22
C THR A 59 5.25 10.13 -3.28
N GLY A 60 6.35 9.42 -3.52
CA GLY A 60 7.56 9.49 -2.70
C GLY A 60 7.44 8.77 -1.35
N CYS A 61 6.48 7.86 -1.18
CA CYS A 61 6.47 6.97 -0.02
C CYS A 61 7.76 6.14 0.01
N ARG A 62 8.21 5.78 1.21
CA ARG A 62 9.39 4.91 1.41
C ARG A 62 9.01 3.52 1.90
N LEU A 63 7.85 3.40 2.55
CA LEU A 63 7.31 2.15 3.04
C LEU A 63 5.91 1.92 2.45
N LEU A 64 5.63 0.69 2.06
CA LEU A 64 4.28 0.19 1.78
C LEU A 64 3.96 -0.91 2.79
N LEU A 65 3.00 -0.67 3.67
CA LEU A 65 2.56 -1.66 4.65
C LEU A 65 1.62 -2.67 3.97
N SER A 66 1.99 -3.96 3.98
CA SER A 66 1.14 -5.01 3.42
C SER A 66 1.41 -6.37 4.06
N GLU A 67 0.34 -7.08 4.44
CA GLU A 67 0.39 -8.46 4.93
C GLU A 67 0.54 -9.49 3.81
N ASP A 68 0.02 -9.16 2.62
CA ASP A 68 -0.12 -10.09 1.50
C ASP A 68 1.07 -10.04 0.53
N LEU A 69 1.81 -8.92 0.49
CA LEU A 69 2.96 -8.75 -0.38
C LEU A 69 4.25 -9.28 0.27
N GLN A 70 5.25 -9.58 -0.57
CA GLN A 70 6.54 -10.09 -0.12
C GLN A 70 7.27 -9.04 0.72
N ASP A 71 7.41 -9.32 2.02
CA ASP A 71 8.19 -8.50 2.95
C ASP A 71 9.63 -8.29 2.47
N GLY A 72 10.12 -7.07 2.58
CA GLY A 72 11.45 -6.64 2.12
C GLY A 72 11.57 -6.41 0.60
N PHE A 73 10.53 -6.67 -0.20
CA PHE A 73 10.56 -6.35 -1.63
C PHE A 73 10.70 -4.83 -1.82
N THR A 74 11.62 -4.41 -2.68
CA THR A 74 11.91 -3.00 -2.94
C THR A 74 11.79 -2.67 -4.41
N TRP A 75 11.05 -1.61 -4.74
CA TRP A 75 10.93 -1.10 -6.10
C TRP A 75 10.58 0.39 -6.09
N GLY A 76 11.15 1.16 -7.03
CA GLY A 76 10.82 2.59 -7.17
C GLY A 76 11.05 3.43 -5.91
N GLY A 77 11.99 3.02 -5.05
CA GLY A 77 12.28 3.69 -3.77
C GLY A 77 11.32 3.34 -2.62
N VAL A 78 10.38 2.41 -2.83
CA VAL A 78 9.44 1.91 -1.83
C VAL A 78 9.86 0.53 -1.38
N THR A 79 9.88 0.30 -0.06
CA THR A 79 10.06 -1.03 0.53
C THR A 79 8.72 -1.54 1.05
N VAL A 80 8.34 -2.75 0.64
CA VAL A 80 7.20 -3.46 1.21
C VAL A 80 7.58 -3.97 2.59
N VAL A 81 6.75 -3.66 3.59
CA VAL A 81 6.94 -4.10 4.98
C VAL A 81 5.66 -4.75 5.48
N ASN A 82 5.76 -5.97 5.99
CA ASN A 82 4.66 -6.62 6.68
C ASN A 82 4.60 -6.13 8.13
N PRO A 83 3.53 -5.39 8.53
CA PRO A 83 3.43 -4.83 9.88
C PRO A 83 3.25 -5.90 10.97
N PHE A 84 2.94 -7.14 10.59
CA PHE A 84 2.73 -8.28 11.50
C PHE A 84 3.93 -9.24 11.55
N ALA A 85 5.02 -8.96 10.80
CA ALA A 85 6.22 -9.79 10.84
C ALA A 85 6.92 -9.77 12.21
N SER A 86 7.53 -10.90 12.58
CA SER A 86 8.37 -11.04 13.76
C SER A 86 9.68 -11.74 13.38
N PRO A 87 10.85 -11.06 13.52
CA PRO A 87 11.01 -9.70 14.01
C PRO A 87 10.40 -8.64 13.08
N ARG A 88 10.05 -7.47 13.63
CA ARG A 88 9.55 -6.35 12.84
C ARG A 88 10.66 -5.81 11.94
N HIS A 89 10.30 -5.32 10.76
CA HIS A 89 11.27 -4.71 9.85
C HIS A 89 11.85 -3.41 10.45
N ALA A 90 13.17 -3.23 10.36
CA ALA A 90 13.88 -2.10 10.98
C ALA A 90 13.38 -0.72 10.52
N LEU A 91 12.95 -0.59 9.27
CA LEU A 91 12.35 0.66 8.77
C LEU A 91 11.06 1.05 9.50
N LEU A 92 10.24 0.06 9.88
CA LEU A 92 9.00 0.32 10.61
C LEU A 92 9.31 0.65 12.08
N ASP A 93 10.29 -0.02 12.70
CA ASP A 93 10.75 0.36 14.04
C ASP A 93 11.29 1.80 14.06
N ALA A 94 12.09 2.19 13.05
CA ALA A 94 12.60 3.56 12.95
C ALA A 94 11.48 4.60 12.76
N LEU A 95 10.44 4.28 11.98
CA LEU A 95 9.29 5.15 11.79
C LEU A 95 8.51 5.36 13.10
N LEU A 96 8.23 4.29 13.84
CA LEU A 96 7.49 4.34 15.10
C LEU A 96 8.28 5.00 16.24
N ALA A 97 9.61 5.02 16.15
CA ALA A 97 10.47 5.69 17.13
C ALA A 97 10.66 7.19 16.86
N ALA A 98 10.21 7.69 15.70
CA ALA A 98 10.37 9.08 15.28
C ALA A 98 9.18 9.99 15.68
N GLU A 99 8.17 9.46 16.38
CA GLU A 99 7.05 10.18 16.98
C GLU A 99 7.27 10.40 18.49
#